data_AF-M5W322-F1
#
_entry.id   AF-M5W322-F1
#
_cell.length_a   1.000
_cell.length_b   1.000
_cell.length_c   1.000
_cell.angle_alpha   90.00
_cell.angle_beta   90.00
_cell.angle_gamma   90.00
#
_symmetry.space_group_name_H-M   'P 1'
#
loop_
_entity.id
_entity.type
_entity.pdbx_description
1 polymer ?
#
loop_
_entity_poly.entity_id
_entity_poly.type
_entity_poly.pdbx_seq_one_letter_code
_entity_poly.pdbx_strand_id
1 'polypeptide(L)'
;MANSRHVSLAFHFPPTDQEIIRSILYKMLVEREPLNLSYKGIVHDKDLFGTKEPWKIWEDYGGDQLHDQDLYFLCQLSSRG
;
A
#
# COMPACT_ATOMS: atom_id res chain seq x y z
N MET A 1 28.57 6.24 9.41
CA MET A 1 28.30 5.72 8.05
C MET A 1 27.17 4.70 8.19
N ALA A 2 25.92 5.13 7.98
CA ALA A 2 24.75 4.28 8.21
C ALA A 2 24.48 3.45 6.95
N ASN A 3 24.52 2.13 7.12
CA ASN A 3 24.32 1.13 6.08
C ASN A 3 22.93 1.31 5.46
N SER A 4 22.91 1.65 4.17
CA SER A 4 21.73 1.70 3.32
C SER A 4 20.99 0.37 3.44
N ARG A 5 19.75 0.39 3.95
CA ARG A 5 18.85 -0.75 3.83
C ARG A 5 18.54 -0.89 2.34
N HIS A 6 19.33 -1.73 1.70
CA HIS A 6 19.07 -2.29 0.39
C HIS A 6 17.73 -3.03 0.48
N VAL A 7 16.63 -2.29 0.32
CA VAL A 7 15.34 -2.86 -0.06
C VAL A 7 15.63 -3.55 -1.37
N SER A 8 15.68 -4.88 -1.33
CA SER A 8 15.98 -5.71 -2.48
C SER A 8 15.07 -5.28 -3.63
N LEU A 9 15.68 -4.85 -4.73
CA LEU A 9 15.08 -4.37 -5.98
C LEU A 9 14.15 -5.39 -6.67
N ALA A 10 13.81 -6.50 -5.99
CA ALA A 10 13.09 -7.65 -6.50
C ALA A 10 11.97 -8.15 -5.56
N PHE A 11 11.59 -7.36 -4.54
CA PHE A 11 10.44 -7.73 -3.72
C PHE A 11 9.14 -7.41 -4.47
N HIS A 12 8.68 -8.38 -5.27
CA HIS A 12 7.34 -8.33 -5.83
C HIS A 12 6.35 -8.71 -4.73
N PHE A 13 5.36 -7.86 -4.52
CA PHE A 13 4.23 -8.13 -3.63
C PHE A 13 2.96 -8.33 -4.47
N PRO A 14 2.73 -9.54 -5.04
CA PRO A 14 1.48 -9.90 -5.69
C PRO A 14 0.60 -10.74 -4.72
N PRO A 15 0.01 -10.14 -3.67
CA PRO A 15 -0.82 -10.86 -2.73
C PRO A 15 -2.06 -11.40 -3.45
N THR A 16 -2.50 -12.59 -3.04
CA THR A 16 -3.82 -13.08 -3.40
C THR A 16 -4.90 -12.29 -2.67
N ASP A 17 -6.12 -12.23 -3.21
CA ASP A 17 -7.28 -11.60 -2.55
C ASP A 17 -7.46 -12.12 -1.11
N GLN A 18 -7.22 -13.42 -0.89
CA GLN A 18 -7.31 -14.04 0.43
C GLN A 18 -6.24 -13.51 1.40
N GLU A 19 -5.02 -13.26 0.93
CA GLU A 19 -3.98 -12.65 1.76
C GLU A 19 -4.29 -11.20 2.09
N ILE A 20 -4.81 -10.43 1.12
CA ILE A 20 -5.25 -9.05 1.38
C ILE A 20 -6.32 -9.04 2.48
N ILE A 21 -7.34 -9.89 2.34
CA ILE A 21 -8.44 -9.95 3.31
C ILE A 21 -7.95 -10.43 4.67
N ARG A 22 -7.25 -11.57 4.75
CA ARG A 22 -6.89 -12.18 6.03
C ARG A 22 -5.73 -11.47 6.73
N SER A 23 -4.69 -11.10 6.00
CA SER A 23 -3.45 -10.61 6.58
C SER A 23 -3.43 -9.09 6.78
N ILE A 24 -4.27 -8.35 6.05
CA ILE A 24 -4.35 -6.89 6.14
C ILE A 24 -5.71 -6.48 6.70
N LEU A 25 -6.80 -6.66 5.94
CA LEU A 25 -8.09 -6.05 6.28
C LEU A 25 -8.71 -6.62 7.56
N TYR A 26 -8.72 -7.94 7.71
CA TYR A 26 -9.30 -8.62 8.88
C TYR A 26 -8.56 -8.26 10.17
N LYS A 27 -7.22 -8.30 10.14
CA LYS A 27 -6.38 -7.93 11.29
C LYS A 27 -6.62 -6.48 11.72
N MET A 28 -6.67 -5.56 10.77
CA MET A 28 -6.85 -4.14 11.05
C MET A 28 -8.27 -3.81 11.53
N LEU A 29 -9.30 -4.37 10.90
CA LEU A 29 -10.69 -3.95 11.10
C LEU A 29 -11.44 -4.78 12.16
N VAL A 30 -11.16 -6.08 12.23
CA VAL A 30 -11.84 -7.02 13.15
C VAL A 30 -11.03 -7.19 14.42
N GLU A 31 -9.75 -7.56 14.29
CA GLU A 31 -8.88 -7.81 15.44
C GLU A 31 -8.31 -6.53 16.05
N ARG A 32 -8.43 -5.40 15.35
CA ARG A 32 -7.92 -4.07 15.74
C ARG A 32 -6.42 -4.07 16.02
N GLU A 33 -5.67 -4.94 15.34
CA GLU A 33 -4.22 -5.00 15.41
C GLU A 33 -3.60 -3.91 14.51
N PRO A 34 -2.45 -3.33 14.91
CA PRO A 34 -1.70 -2.44 14.04
C PRO A 34 -1.19 -3.19 12.81
N LEU A 35 -1.15 -2.51 11.65
CA LEU A 35 -0.61 -3.09 10.41
C LEU A 35 0.81 -3.60 10.65
N ASN A 36 1.07 -4.85 10.21
CA ASN A 36 2.39 -5.45 10.34
C ASN A 36 3.45 -4.56 9.68
N LEU A 37 4.56 -4.32 10.39
CA LEU A 37 5.69 -3.52 9.91
C LEU A 37 6.26 -4.03 8.58
N SER A 38 6.08 -5.31 8.24
CA SER A 38 6.45 -5.87 6.93
C SER A 38 5.70 -5.23 5.77
N TYR A 39 4.50 -4.67 5.98
CA TYR A 39 3.74 -3.94 4.95
C TYR A 39 4.06 -2.44 4.92
N LYS A 40 4.89 -1.95 5.84
CA LYS A 40 5.27 -0.53 5.89
C LYS A 40 6.12 -0.18 4.68
N GLY A 41 5.60 0.68 3.81
CA GLY A 41 6.24 1.07 2.56
C GLY A 41 5.78 0.26 1.34
N ILE A 42 4.94 -0.76 1.55
CA ILE A 42 4.27 -1.53 0.49
C ILE A 42 2.81 -1.07 0.38
N VAL A 43 2.16 -0.93 1.55
CA VAL A 43 0.79 -0.42 1.64
C VAL A 43 0.84 0.99 2.21
N HIS A 44 0.23 1.93 1.50
CA HIS A 44 0.26 3.35 1.87
C HIS A 44 -1.08 3.82 2.42
N ASP A 45 -1.04 4.62 3.49
CA ASP A 45 -2.22 5.32 3.99
C ASP A 45 -2.41 6.61 3.20
N LYS A 46 -3.36 6.60 2.25
CA LYS A 46 -3.63 7.73 1.38
C LYS A 46 -5.10 7.76 0.97
N ASP A 47 -5.71 8.94 1.06
CA ASP A 47 -7.00 9.19 0.44
C ASP A 47 -6.86 9.24 -1.09
N LEU A 48 -7.34 8.20 -1.75
CA LEU A 48 -7.36 8.09 -3.21
C LEU A 48 -8.50 8.89 -3.85
N PHE A 49 -9.54 9.22 -3.08
CA PHE A 49 -10.73 9.93 -3.56
C PHE A 49 -10.72 11.42 -3.19
N GLY A 50 -9.59 11.90 -2.67
CA GLY A 50 -9.37 13.30 -2.35
C GLY A 50 -9.23 14.16 -3.62
N THR A 51 -8.40 15.20 -3.52
CA THR A 51 -8.28 16.21 -4.59
C THR A 51 -7.26 15.85 -5.67
N LYS A 52 -6.49 14.76 -5.51
CA LYS A 52 -5.43 14.37 -6.45
C LYS A 52 -5.98 13.41 -7.49
N GLU A 53 -5.61 13.64 -8.74
CA GLU A 53 -5.96 12.74 -9.84
C GLU A 53 -5.11 11.47 -9.82
N PRO A 54 -5.64 10.32 -10.28
CA PRO A 54 -4.97 9.02 -10.17
C PRO A 54 -3.55 8.99 -10.75
N TRP A 55 -3.30 9.64 -11.91
CA TRP A 55 -1.98 9.66 -12.52
C TRP A 55 -0.95 10.48 -11.70
N LYS A 56 -1.38 11.55 -11.02
CA LYS A 56 -0.50 12.30 -10.11
C LYS A 56 -0.13 11.46 -8.89
N ILE A 57 -1.07 10.62 -8.42
CA ILE A 57 -0.79 9.66 -7.36
C ILE A 57 0.20 8.60 -7.87
N TRP A 58 0.06 8.13 -9.11
CA TRP A 58 1.03 7.21 -9.70
C TRP A 58 2.45 7.80 -9.77
N GLU A 59 2.59 9.03 -10.28
CA GLU A 59 3.87 9.74 -10.37
C GLU A 59 4.53 9.95 -8.99
N ASP A 60 3.76 10.32 -7.97
CA ASP A 60 4.25 10.56 -6.60
C ASP A 60 4.91 9.31 -5.96
N TYR A 61 4.53 8.11 -6.38
CA TYR A 61 4.94 6.84 -5.75
C TYR A 61 5.95 6.05 -6.58
N GLY A 62 6.42 6.59 -7.70
CA GLY A 62 7.48 5.99 -8.52
C GLY A 62 7.24 6.12 -10.02
N GLY A 63 5.98 6.36 -10.42
CA GLY A 63 5.61 6.54 -11.82
C GLY A 63 6.09 5.37 -12.68
N ASP A 64 6.70 5.70 -13.81
CA ASP A 64 7.19 4.71 -14.78
C ASP A 64 8.30 3.80 -14.23
N GLN A 65 8.88 4.09 -13.06
CA GLN A 65 9.87 3.20 -12.43
C GLN A 65 9.23 1.95 -11.80
N LEU A 66 7.91 1.93 -11.60
CA LEU A 66 7.14 0.82 -11.05
C LEU A 66 6.71 -0.20 -12.13
N HIS A 67 7.64 -0.61 -12.99
CA HIS A 67 7.36 -1.62 -14.01
C HIS A 67 6.85 -2.92 -13.36
N ASP A 68 5.69 -3.40 -13.82
CA ASP A 68 5.01 -4.62 -13.37
C ASP A 68 4.70 -4.70 -11.86
N GLN A 69 4.44 -3.55 -11.23
CA GLN A 69 4.06 -3.48 -9.81
C GLN A 69 2.76 -2.69 -9.61
N ASP A 70 1.90 -3.24 -8.76
CA ASP A 70 0.69 -2.57 -8.30
C ASP A 70 0.97 -1.75 -7.04
N LEU A 71 0.26 -0.63 -6.91
CA LEU A 71 0.26 0.18 -5.69
C LEU A 71 -0.94 -0.17 -4.82
N TYR A 72 -0.69 -0.45 -3.55
CA TYR A 72 -1.72 -0.78 -2.57
C TYR A 72 -1.92 0.38 -1.59
N PHE A 73 -3.18 0.78 -1.42
CA PHE A 73 -3.55 1.88 -0.54
C PHE A 73 -4.62 1.47 0.45
N LEU A 74 -4.45 1.89 1.71
CA LEU A 74 -5.52 1.96 2.69
C LEU A 74 -6.19 3.31 2.54
N CYS A 75 -7.48 3.29 2.23
CA CYS A 75 -8.29 4.49 2.08
C CYS A 75 -9.50 4.39 3.01
N GLN A 76 -9.84 5.50 3.68
CA GLN A 76 -11.11 5.59 4.37
C GLN A 76 -12.23 5.69 3.33
N LEU A 77 -13.19 4.78 3.41
CA LEU A 77 -14.40 4.88 2.61
C LEU A 77 -15.28 5.96 3.22
N SER A 78 -15.37 7.13 2.60
CA SER A 78 -16.42 8.07 2.95
C SER A 78 -17.75 7.54 2.42
N SER A 79 -18.71 7.21 3.30
CA SER A 79 -20.08 7.00 2.87
C SER A 79 -20.66 8.36 2.47
N ARG A 80 -20.49 8.77 1.22
CA ARG A 80 -21.37 9.79 0.65
C ARG A 80 -22.69 9.07 0.37
N GLY A 81 -23.63 9.23 1.30
CA GLY A 81 -25.04 8.90 1.10
C GLY A 81 -25.70 9.84 0.12
#